data_AF-A0A6A3A7J4-F1
#
_entry.id   AF-A0A6A3A7J4-F1
#
_cell.length_a   1.000
_cell.length_b   1.000
_cell.length_c   1.000
_cell.angle_alpha   90.00
_cell.angle_beta   90.00
_cell.angle_gamma   90.00
#
_symmetry.space_group_name_H-M   'P 1'
#
loop_
_entity.id
_entity.type
_entity.pdbx_description
1 polymer ?
#
loop_
_entity_poly.entity_id
_entity_poly.type
_entity_poly.pdbx_seq_one_letter_code
_entity_poly.pdbx_strand_id
1 'polypeptide(L)'
;MAAMACLPRRLSQITLFNTKRLSLYCIALMVILCTSFYLIGIWQHSIGLIPTSSSSAVASGGDGFQSSASCSPLKTTTQLDFLPHHLPPDPPSETARVIRFPPCDPSLSEYTPCEDVQRSLKFDRDMLIYRERHCPEKDELLKCRIPAPYGYKVPFRWPESREFAWFANVPHKELVVEKKNQNWVRVEGERFRFPGGGTMFPRGADAYIDDIDKLISLKDGSIRTAIDTGCGVASWGAYLLSRNILAMSFAPRDTHEAQVQFALERGVPALIGVIASIRLPYPSRAFDMAHCSRCLIPWGQYDGLYLIEVDRVLRPGGYWILSGPPINWEKYWKGWNRTTGDLKSEQSQIETVAKSLCWKKLIQRDDLAIWQKPTNHIHCKANRKVFKRPRFCQAQNPDSAWYTKLETCLTPLPEVSNVNEVAGGKLAKWPERLNTVPPRVTSGSLPGITGKTFVENSDLWEKRVEYYKTIDYQLAETGRYRNLLDMNAYLGGFAAALIDDPVWVMNTVPVEADQINTLGVVYERGLIGTYQNWCEAMSTYPRTYDFIHADSIFSLYMDKCEMEDIVLEMDRVLRPEGSVIIRDDVDVLVKLKNIMDGVQWDGRIVDHENGPHERNKILFAVKQYWVAPPSPTKLNQQV
;
A
#
# COMPACT_ATOMS: atom_id res chain seq x y z
N MET A 1 8.59 62.15 -9.02
CA MET A 1 8.72 63.01 -10.21
C MET A 1 8.38 62.16 -11.43
N ALA A 2 7.48 62.71 -12.28
CA ALA A 2 7.02 62.26 -13.61
C ALA A 2 6.41 60.83 -13.71
N ALA A 3 5.08 60.65 -13.70
CA ALA A 3 4.06 60.92 -14.75
C ALA A 3 3.99 59.77 -15.78
N MET A 4 2.85 59.25 -16.27
CA MET A 4 1.45 59.72 -16.25
C MET A 4 0.50 58.62 -16.82
N ALA A 5 -0.76 58.67 -16.36
CA ALA A 5 -2.05 58.49 -17.08
C ALA A 5 -2.31 57.25 -18.00
N CYS A 6 -3.34 56.43 -17.73
CA CYS A 6 -4.79 56.60 -18.08
C CYS A 6 -5.04 56.55 -19.60
N LEU A 7 -6.01 55.83 -20.21
CA LEU A 7 -7.43 55.53 -19.92
C LEU A 7 -7.94 54.48 -20.98
N PRO A 8 -9.21 54.00 -20.91
CA PRO A 8 -9.75 52.77 -21.52
C PRO A 8 -10.53 52.97 -22.81
N ARG A 9 -10.97 51.87 -23.46
CA ARG A 9 -12.12 51.92 -24.38
C ARG A 9 -12.88 50.59 -24.52
N ARG A 10 -14.19 50.76 -24.68
CA ARG A 10 -15.31 49.81 -24.72
C ARG A 10 -15.65 49.35 -26.15
N LEU A 11 -16.36 48.20 -26.20
CA LEU A 11 -17.50 47.81 -27.07
C LEU A 11 -17.29 47.39 -28.55
N SER A 12 -17.62 46.13 -28.87
CA SER A 12 -18.83 45.71 -29.63
C SER A 12 -18.99 44.17 -29.52
N GLN A 13 -20.10 43.61 -29.03
CA GLN A 13 -21.32 43.16 -29.72
C GLN A 13 -21.12 42.46 -31.08
N ILE A 14 -21.09 41.11 -31.10
CA ILE A 14 -21.48 40.30 -32.26
C ILE A 14 -22.30 39.08 -31.81
N THR A 15 -23.53 39.07 -32.33
CA THR A 15 -24.58 38.05 -32.50
C THR A 15 -24.27 36.56 -32.28
N LEU A 16 -25.08 35.93 -31.42
CA LEU A 16 -25.30 34.49 -31.31
C LEU A 16 -25.97 33.96 -32.60
N PHE A 17 -25.28 33.11 -33.36
CA PHE A 17 -25.88 32.26 -34.39
C PHE A 17 -26.14 30.85 -33.84
N ASN A 18 -27.34 30.34 -34.13
CA ASN A 18 -27.91 29.05 -33.73
C ASN A 18 -26.98 27.83 -34.02
N THR A 19 -26.32 27.31 -32.99
CA THR A 19 -25.40 26.15 -33.07
C THR A 19 -26.08 24.78 -33.00
N LYS A 20 -27.40 24.69 -32.78
CA LYS A 20 -28.08 23.39 -32.63
C LYS A 20 -28.39 22.65 -33.94
N ARG A 21 -28.47 23.35 -35.09
CA ARG A 21 -28.77 22.68 -36.39
C ARG A 21 -27.53 22.09 -37.06
N LEU A 22 -26.35 22.70 -36.90
CA LEU A 22 -25.12 22.23 -37.55
C LEU A 22 -24.61 20.90 -36.94
N SER A 23 -24.82 20.70 -35.64
CA SER A 23 -24.44 19.48 -34.91
C SER A 23 -25.19 18.23 -35.39
N LEU A 24 -26.47 18.35 -35.73
CA LEU A 24 -27.28 17.21 -36.21
C LEU A 24 -26.86 16.75 -37.62
N TYR A 25 -26.50 17.67 -38.52
CA TYR A 25 -26.00 17.30 -39.84
C TYR A 25 -24.63 16.61 -39.78
N CYS A 26 -23.74 17.06 -38.90
CA CYS A 26 -22.44 16.41 -38.71
C CYS A 26 -22.59 14.99 -38.13
N ILE A 27 -23.50 14.80 -37.17
CA ILE A 27 -23.78 13.46 -36.61
C ILE A 27 -24.41 12.55 -37.66
N ALA A 28 -25.38 13.05 -38.44
CA ALA A 28 -25.99 12.27 -39.51
C ALA A 28 -24.97 11.87 -40.61
N LEU A 29 -24.07 12.79 -40.98
CA LEU A 29 -23.01 12.52 -41.95
C LEU A 29 -22.03 11.45 -41.44
N MET A 30 -21.66 11.51 -40.16
CA MET A 30 -20.79 10.52 -39.53
C MET A 30 -21.45 9.14 -39.49
N VAL A 31 -22.73 9.05 -39.13
CA VAL A 31 -23.47 7.78 -39.13
C VAL A 31 -23.53 7.18 -40.54
N ILE A 32 -23.83 8.01 -41.56
CA ILE A 32 -23.87 7.56 -42.96
C ILE A 32 -22.51 7.02 -43.40
N LEU A 33 -21.42 7.74 -43.10
CA LEU A 33 -20.05 7.31 -43.41
C LEU A 33 -19.69 6.00 -42.70
N CYS A 34 -19.97 5.86 -41.40
CA CYS A 34 -19.71 4.63 -40.66
C CYS A 34 -20.50 3.44 -41.23
N THR A 35 -21.77 3.64 -41.61
CA THR A 35 -22.58 2.59 -42.24
C THR A 35 -22.09 2.21 -43.64
N SER A 36 -21.62 3.17 -44.44
CA SER A 36 -21.10 2.87 -45.78
C SER A 36 -19.78 2.10 -45.71
N PHE A 37 -18.86 2.47 -44.81
CA PHE A 37 -17.63 1.71 -44.59
C PHE A 37 -17.90 0.29 -44.05
N TYR A 38 -18.88 0.14 -43.16
CA TYR A 38 -19.29 -1.18 -42.67
C TYR A 38 -19.85 -2.07 -43.79
N LEU A 39 -20.71 -1.52 -44.66
CA LEU A 39 -21.26 -2.27 -45.81
C LEU A 39 -20.21 -2.58 -46.88
N ILE A 40 -19.25 -1.68 -47.12
CA ILE A 40 -18.11 -1.94 -48.01
C ILE A 40 -17.22 -3.05 -47.47
N GLY A 41 -17.00 -3.11 -46.14
CA GLY A 41 -16.27 -4.19 -45.49
C GLY A 41 -16.94 -5.56 -45.69
N ILE A 42 -18.27 -5.62 -45.54
CA ILE A 42 -19.05 -6.84 -45.81
C ILE A 42 -18.99 -7.23 -47.30
N TRP A 43 -19.02 -6.26 -48.20
CA TRP A 43 -18.93 -6.51 -49.64
C TRP A 43 -17.55 -7.02 -50.06
N GLN A 44 -16.47 -6.49 -49.49
CA GLN A 44 -15.11 -6.96 -49.73
C GLN A 44 -14.86 -8.36 -49.16
N HIS A 45 -15.51 -8.73 -48.06
CA HIS A 45 -15.42 -10.07 -47.48
C HIS A 45 -16.37 -11.11 -48.12
N SER A 46 -17.32 -10.70 -48.95
CA SER A 46 -18.22 -11.60 -49.69
C SER A 46 -17.74 -11.93 -51.11
N ILE A 47 -16.65 -11.30 -51.57
CA ILE A 47 -15.96 -11.63 -52.82
C ILE A 47 -14.63 -12.33 -52.46
N GLY A 48 -14.73 -13.44 -51.74
CA GLY A 48 -13.63 -14.41 -51.61
C GLY A 48 -13.80 -15.50 -52.67
N LEU A 49 -12.82 -15.68 -53.54
CA LEU A 49 -12.79 -16.72 -54.56
C LEU A 49 -13.05 -18.11 -53.97
N ILE A 50 -14.04 -18.80 -54.53
CA ILE A 50 -14.25 -20.25 -54.35
C ILE A 50 -13.10 -20.98 -55.08
N PRO A 51 -12.26 -21.77 -54.41
CA PRO A 51 -11.39 -22.72 -55.10
C PRO A 51 -12.27 -23.84 -55.65
N THR A 52 -12.29 -23.94 -56.97
CA THR A 52 -12.89 -25.05 -57.73
C THR A 52 -12.28 -26.38 -57.32
N SER A 53 -13.02 -27.20 -56.57
CA SER A 53 -12.77 -28.64 -56.49
C SER A 53 -13.35 -29.30 -57.75
N SER A 54 -12.46 -29.67 -58.67
CA SER A 54 -12.79 -30.49 -59.83
C SER A 54 -13.30 -31.85 -59.37
N SER A 55 -14.61 -32.03 -59.46
CA SER A 55 -15.29 -33.32 -59.28
C SER A 55 -15.33 -34.01 -60.64
N SER A 56 -14.42 -34.93 -60.90
CA SER A 56 -14.56 -35.90 -61.99
C SER A 56 -15.24 -37.16 -61.45
N ALA A 57 -16.54 -37.24 -61.71
CA ALA A 57 -17.28 -38.49 -61.68
C ALA A 57 -16.83 -39.38 -62.85
N VAL A 58 -16.58 -40.66 -62.58
CA VAL A 58 -16.68 -41.71 -63.59
C VAL A 58 -17.50 -42.84 -62.98
N ALA A 59 -18.69 -43.05 -63.53
CA ALA A 59 -19.53 -44.20 -63.27
C ALA A 59 -19.53 -45.11 -64.51
N SER A 60 -19.32 -46.40 -64.23
CA SER A 60 -19.92 -47.57 -64.91
C SER A 60 -19.50 -47.95 -66.34
N GLY A 61 -19.08 -49.21 -66.49
CA GLY A 61 -19.09 -49.94 -67.76
C GLY A 61 -18.25 -51.22 -67.70
N GLY A 62 -18.92 -52.38 -67.71
CA GLY A 62 -18.29 -53.69 -67.54
C GLY A 62 -17.76 -54.36 -68.83
N ASP A 63 -17.37 -55.62 -68.61
CA ASP A 63 -17.04 -56.72 -69.53
C ASP A 63 -15.64 -56.80 -70.14
N GLY A 64 -14.96 -57.91 -69.78
CA GLY A 64 -14.40 -58.80 -70.79
C GLY A 64 -12.88 -59.00 -70.82
N PHE A 65 -12.48 -60.19 -70.38
CA PHE A 65 -11.38 -61.02 -70.91
C PHE A 65 -10.02 -61.16 -70.19
N GLN A 66 -9.55 -62.40 -70.28
CA GLN A 66 -8.50 -63.14 -69.59
C GLN A 66 -7.07 -62.58 -69.76
N SER A 67 -6.21 -62.68 -68.75
CA SER A 67 -5.21 -63.76 -68.67
C SER A 67 -4.29 -63.64 -67.44
N SER A 68 -4.06 -64.81 -66.83
CA SER A 68 -2.86 -65.28 -66.11
C SER A 68 -1.76 -64.30 -65.68
N ALA A 69 -1.50 -64.22 -64.37
CA ALA A 69 -0.15 -64.42 -63.80
C ALA A 69 -0.18 -64.61 -62.27
N SER A 70 0.64 -65.55 -61.80
CA SER A 70 0.74 -66.07 -60.43
C SER A 70 0.96 -65.06 -59.32
N CYS A 71 0.33 -65.32 -58.17
CA CYS A 71 0.76 -64.81 -56.87
C CYS A 71 2.13 -65.41 -56.49
N SER A 72 3.05 -64.55 -56.06
CA SER A 72 4.18 -64.90 -55.19
C SER A 72 4.19 -63.90 -54.02
N PRO A 73 4.38 -64.34 -52.77
CA PRO A 73 4.25 -63.46 -51.61
C PRO A 73 5.55 -62.70 -51.42
N LEU A 74 5.59 -61.41 -51.77
CA LEU A 74 6.65 -60.52 -51.31
C LEU A 74 6.26 -60.04 -49.91
N LYS A 75 6.95 -60.56 -48.89
CA LYS A 75 6.95 -59.98 -47.54
C LYS A 75 7.68 -58.64 -47.61
N THR A 76 6.92 -57.57 -47.80
CA THR A 76 7.37 -56.21 -47.53
C THR A 76 6.43 -55.62 -46.50
N THR A 77 6.84 -55.67 -45.23
CA THR A 77 6.30 -54.83 -44.17
C THR A 77 6.60 -53.38 -44.52
N THR A 78 5.71 -52.74 -45.27
CA THR A 78 5.67 -51.29 -45.39
C THR A 78 5.12 -50.73 -44.08
N GLN A 79 6.01 -50.22 -43.24
CA GLN A 79 5.66 -49.42 -42.09
C GLN A 79 5.04 -48.12 -42.62
N LEU A 80 3.73 -47.96 -42.45
CA LEU A 80 3.02 -46.75 -42.85
C LEU A 80 3.34 -45.65 -41.84
N ASP A 81 3.93 -44.56 -42.33
CA ASP A 81 4.15 -43.33 -41.56
C ASP A 81 2.86 -42.50 -41.56
N PHE A 82 2.32 -42.26 -40.37
CA PHE A 82 1.11 -41.48 -40.16
C PHE A 82 1.42 -40.06 -39.64
N LEU A 83 2.68 -39.62 -39.70
CA LEU A 83 3.04 -38.25 -39.35
C LEU A 83 2.52 -37.26 -40.42
N PRO A 84 1.84 -36.18 -40.01
CA PRO A 84 1.40 -35.15 -40.96
C PRO A 84 2.62 -34.44 -41.57
N HIS A 85 2.87 -34.63 -42.86
CA HIS A 85 3.99 -34.02 -43.59
C HIS A 85 3.78 -32.55 -44.00
N HIS A 86 2.72 -31.91 -43.47
CA HIS A 86 2.40 -30.51 -43.71
C HIS A 86 2.05 -29.80 -42.41
N LEU A 87 3.06 -29.61 -41.55
CA LEU A 87 3.01 -28.54 -40.56
C LEU A 87 3.38 -27.24 -41.29
N PRO A 88 2.58 -26.16 -41.16
CA PRO A 88 3.04 -24.83 -41.53
C PRO A 88 4.40 -24.60 -40.86
N PRO A 89 5.41 -24.03 -41.54
CA PRO A 89 6.63 -23.64 -40.84
C PRO A 89 6.24 -22.74 -39.68
N ASP A 90 6.72 -23.07 -38.49
CA ASP A 90 6.57 -22.19 -37.34
C ASP A 90 7.00 -20.78 -37.78
N PRO A 91 6.22 -19.74 -37.46
CA PRO A 91 6.67 -18.37 -37.70
C PRO A 91 8.09 -18.27 -37.11
N PRO A 92 9.05 -17.66 -37.83
CA PRO A 92 10.41 -17.56 -37.33
C PRO A 92 10.32 -17.04 -35.91
N SER A 93 10.94 -17.76 -34.96
CA SER A 93 11.04 -17.29 -33.59
C SER A 93 11.63 -15.89 -33.68
N GLU A 94 10.79 -14.86 -33.52
CA GLU A 94 11.30 -13.61 -33.02
C GLU A 94 12.09 -14.03 -31.79
N THR A 95 13.39 -13.80 -31.79
CA THR A 95 14.19 -13.91 -30.58
C THR A 95 13.49 -13.01 -29.58
N ALA A 96 12.61 -13.58 -28.75
CA ALA A 96 11.92 -12.86 -27.71
C ALA A 96 13.01 -12.13 -26.96
N ARG A 97 12.99 -10.80 -27.00
CA ARG A 97 14.00 -9.99 -26.30
C ARG A 97 14.02 -10.51 -24.88
N VAL A 98 15.13 -11.14 -24.47
CA VAL A 98 15.26 -11.62 -23.10
C VAL A 98 15.23 -10.38 -22.24
N ILE A 99 14.09 -10.12 -21.60
CA ILE A 99 13.92 -9.01 -20.69
C ILE A 99 14.95 -9.25 -19.59
N ARG A 100 15.91 -8.33 -19.43
CA ARG A 100 16.93 -8.40 -18.38
C ARG A 100 17.00 -7.06 -17.69
N PHE A 101 16.82 -7.09 -16.38
CA PHE A 101 16.99 -5.92 -15.54
C PHE A 101 18.37 -6.00 -14.86
N PRO A 102 19.36 -5.18 -15.29
CA PRO A 102 20.67 -5.18 -14.67
C PRO A 102 20.57 -4.70 -13.21
N PRO A 103 21.56 -4.99 -12.36
CA PRO A 103 21.69 -4.33 -11.07
C PRO A 103 21.83 -2.81 -11.25
N CYS A 104 21.13 -2.04 -10.42
CA CYS A 104 21.36 -0.60 -10.31
C CYS A 104 22.70 -0.31 -9.62
N ASP A 105 23.15 0.94 -9.67
CA ASP A 105 24.33 1.40 -8.94
C ASP A 105 24.20 1.11 -7.42
N PRO A 106 25.26 0.61 -6.74
CA PRO A 106 25.23 0.35 -5.30
C PRO A 106 24.81 1.53 -4.40
N SER A 107 25.02 2.77 -4.85
CA SER A 107 24.55 3.98 -4.15
C SER A 107 23.03 4.06 -4.04
N LEU A 108 22.29 3.36 -4.91
CA LEU A 108 20.84 3.28 -4.91
C LEU A 108 20.30 2.20 -3.96
N SER A 109 21.13 1.56 -3.13
CA SER A 109 20.70 0.51 -2.20
C SER A 109 19.57 0.95 -1.25
N GLU A 110 19.43 2.25 -0.97
CA GLU A 110 18.34 2.84 -0.17
C GLU A 110 17.39 3.73 -0.97
N TYR A 111 17.27 3.45 -2.27
CA TYR A 111 16.42 4.22 -3.18
C TYR A 111 14.94 4.12 -2.82
N THR A 112 14.34 5.27 -2.51
CA THR A 112 12.90 5.44 -2.24
C THR A 112 12.37 6.45 -3.25
N PRO A 113 11.86 6.02 -4.40
CA PRO A 113 11.66 6.88 -5.56
C PRO A 113 10.77 8.10 -5.26
N CYS A 114 9.67 7.87 -4.53
CA CYS A 114 8.73 8.93 -4.18
C CYS A 114 9.10 9.72 -2.92
N GLU A 115 10.19 9.36 -2.25
CA GLU A 115 10.69 10.04 -1.04
C GLU A 115 12.14 10.50 -1.27
N ASP A 116 12.46 10.81 -2.54
CA ASP A 116 13.80 11.20 -2.97
C ASP A 116 14.17 12.60 -2.46
N VAL A 117 15.33 12.70 -1.81
CA VAL A 117 15.78 13.94 -1.14
C VAL A 117 16.05 15.06 -2.15
N GLN A 118 16.65 14.77 -3.30
CA GLN A 118 17.00 15.81 -4.27
C GLN A 118 15.76 16.36 -4.98
N ARG A 119 14.80 15.49 -5.29
CA ARG A 119 13.49 15.88 -5.82
C ARG A 119 12.70 16.68 -4.80
N SER A 120 12.63 16.19 -3.56
CA SER A 120 12.00 16.82 -2.40
C SER A 120 12.35 18.31 -2.28
N LEU A 121 13.63 18.66 -2.40
CA LEU A 121 14.11 20.04 -2.24
C LEU A 121 13.58 21.05 -3.26
N LYS A 122 12.92 20.60 -4.34
CA LYS A 122 12.32 21.46 -5.38
C LYS A 122 10.93 22.00 -5.00
N PHE A 123 10.33 21.48 -3.92
CA PHE A 123 8.96 21.80 -3.51
C PHE A 123 8.92 22.79 -2.33
N ASP A 124 7.72 23.30 -2.05
CA ASP A 124 7.50 24.33 -1.01
C ASP A 124 7.90 23.84 0.38
N ARG A 125 8.51 24.73 1.17
CA ARG A 125 8.90 24.46 2.55
C ARG A 125 7.76 24.71 3.53
N ASP A 126 6.76 25.51 3.17
CA ASP A 126 5.59 25.72 4.02
C ASP A 126 4.88 24.38 4.26
N MET A 127 4.40 24.21 5.48
CA MET A 127 3.74 22.99 5.95
C MET A 127 4.53 21.70 5.71
N LEU A 128 5.85 21.78 5.51
CA LEU A 128 6.71 20.65 5.16
C LEU A 128 6.29 19.92 3.86
N ILE A 129 5.67 20.61 2.89
CA ILE A 129 5.26 20.03 1.60
C ILE A 129 6.43 19.35 0.89
N TYR A 130 7.64 19.90 0.98
CA TYR A 130 8.85 19.29 0.43
C TYR A 130 9.20 17.91 1.01
N ARG A 131 8.62 17.51 2.15
CA ARG A 131 8.77 16.17 2.75
C ARG A 131 7.61 15.25 2.42
N GLU A 132 6.62 15.72 1.67
CA GLU A 132 5.60 14.85 1.11
C GLU A 132 6.21 13.92 0.05
N ARG A 133 5.41 12.93 -0.29
CA ARG A 133 5.69 12.01 -1.38
C ARG A 133 5.67 12.77 -2.71
N HIS A 134 6.78 12.74 -3.44
CA HIS A 134 6.96 13.29 -4.78
C HIS A 134 7.53 12.21 -5.69
N CYS A 135 6.69 11.56 -6.51
CA CYS A 135 7.11 10.45 -7.37
C CYS A 135 7.84 10.89 -8.64
N PRO A 136 8.73 10.04 -9.19
CA PRO A 136 9.28 10.22 -10.53
C PRO A 136 8.20 10.12 -11.62
N GLU A 137 8.41 10.83 -12.72
CA GLU A 137 7.63 10.67 -13.96
C GLU A 137 7.98 9.35 -14.67
N LYS A 138 7.17 8.94 -15.66
CA LYS A 138 7.30 7.62 -16.31
C LYS A 138 8.67 7.39 -16.98
N ASP A 139 9.26 8.44 -17.55
CA ASP A 139 10.58 8.41 -18.21
C ASP A 139 11.75 8.45 -17.22
N GLU A 140 11.50 8.80 -15.95
CA GLU A 140 12.49 8.80 -14.87
C GLU A 140 12.57 7.44 -14.14
N LEU A 141 11.68 6.49 -14.46
CA LEU A 141 11.62 5.19 -13.81
C LEU A 141 12.84 4.33 -14.14
N LEU A 142 13.52 3.85 -13.09
CA LEU A 142 14.69 2.98 -13.24
C LEU A 142 14.27 1.58 -13.69
N LYS A 143 14.81 1.13 -14.82
CA LYS A 143 14.65 -0.24 -15.33
C LYS A 143 15.83 -1.13 -14.89
N CYS A 144 16.11 -1.15 -13.60
CA CYS A 144 17.18 -1.93 -12.99
C CYS A 144 16.76 -2.43 -11.59
N ARG A 145 17.43 -3.47 -11.09
CA ARG A 145 17.14 -4.05 -9.78
C ARG A 145 17.94 -3.38 -8.68
N ILE A 146 17.28 -3.01 -7.59
CA ILE A 146 17.92 -2.26 -6.50
C ILE A 146 18.76 -3.20 -5.63
N PRO A 147 20.08 -2.98 -5.51
CA PRO A 147 20.96 -3.88 -4.78
C PRO A 147 20.73 -3.85 -3.28
N ALA A 148 20.78 -5.01 -2.64
CA ALA A 148 20.99 -5.10 -1.21
C ALA A 148 22.41 -4.60 -0.86
N PRO A 149 22.63 -3.97 0.31
CA PRO A 149 23.95 -3.48 0.70
C PRO A 149 24.95 -4.64 0.82
N TYR A 150 26.23 -4.33 0.64
CA TYR A 150 27.30 -5.32 0.80
C TYR A 150 27.25 -5.96 2.20
N GLY A 151 27.21 -7.29 2.23
CA GLY A 151 27.13 -8.06 3.48
C GLY A 151 25.74 -8.13 4.11
N TYR A 152 24.68 -7.73 3.39
CA TYR A 152 23.28 -7.91 3.83
C TYR A 152 23.06 -9.34 4.33
N LYS A 153 22.27 -9.51 5.39
CA LYS A 153 21.92 -10.79 5.99
C LYS A 153 20.42 -10.89 6.14
N VAL A 154 19.90 -12.11 6.10
CA VAL A 154 18.49 -12.37 6.44
C VAL A 154 18.22 -11.84 7.86
N PRO A 155 17.12 -11.08 8.07
CA PRO A 155 16.75 -10.60 9.40
C PRO A 155 16.63 -11.72 10.43
N PHE A 156 16.78 -11.38 11.71
CA PHE A 156 16.54 -12.32 12.81
C PHE A 156 15.09 -12.82 12.78
N ARG A 157 14.84 -14.01 13.32
CA ARG A 157 13.47 -14.53 13.46
C ARG A 157 12.72 -13.76 14.54
N TRP A 158 11.41 -13.65 14.39
CA TRP A 158 10.57 -13.11 15.46
C TRP A 158 10.55 -14.07 16.66
N PRO A 159 10.64 -13.60 17.93
CA PRO A 159 10.65 -12.21 18.38
C PRO A 159 12.04 -11.57 18.55
N GLU A 160 13.14 -12.27 18.25
CA GLU A 160 14.51 -11.73 18.40
C GLU A 160 14.71 -10.46 17.56
N SER A 161 14.15 -10.41 16.35
CA SER A 161 14.20 -9.23 15.47
C SER A 161 13.66 -7.96 16.12
N ARG A 162 12.75 -8.06 17.10
CA ARG A 162 12.23 -6.88 17.80
C ARG A 162 13.35 -6.09 18.49
N GLU A 163 14.35 -6.79 19.02
CA GLU A 163 15.45 -6.22 19.80
C GLU A 163 16.74 -6.06 18.98
N PHE A 164 16.86 -6.74 17.84
CA PHE A 164 18.11 -6.79 17.05
C PHE A 164 17.91 -6.61 15.55
N ALA A 165 18.88 -5.96 14.91
CA ALA A 165 19.03 -5.89 13.45
C ALA A 165 20.50 -6.04 13.08
N TRP A 166 20.81 -6.50 11.86
CA TRP A 166 22.20 -6.59 11.39
C TRP A 166 22.75 -5.22 11.02
N PHE A 167 24.01 -4.94 11.39
CA PHE A 167 24.68 -3.69 11.00
C PHE A 167 24.75 -3.54 9.48
N ALA A 168 25.07 -4.63 8.77
CA ALA A 168 25.22 -4.61 7.33
C ALA A 168 23.91 -4.33 6.56
N ASN A 169 22.74 -4.55 7.18
CA ASN A 169 21.44 -4.29 6.54
C ASN A 169 21.09 -2.80 6.53
N VAL A 170 21.62 -2.04 7.48
CA VAL A 170 21.42 -0.60 7.65
C VAL A 170 22.76 0.03 8.08
N PRO A 171 23.74 0.17 7.16
CA PRO A 171 25.14 0.42 7.51
C PRO A 171 25.44 1.88 7.90
N HIS A 172 24.58 2.47 8.72
CA HIS A 172 24.59 3.86 9.20
C HIS A 172 24.86 3.91 10.70
N LYS A 173 25.72 4.83 11.14
CA LYS A 173 26.10 4.98 12.57
C LYS A 173 25.60 6.30 13.16
N GLU A 174 25.10 7.21 12.35
CA GLU A 174 24.70 8.58 12.64
C GLU A 174 23.68 8.58 13.80
N LEU A 175 22.61 7.78 13.67
CA LEU A 175 21.58 7.66 14.71
C LEU A 175 22.13 7.11 16.03
N VAL A 176 23.07 6.16 15.97
CA VAL A 176 23.73 5.59 17.17
C VAL A 176 24.55 6.63 17.89
N VAL A 177 25.29 7.45 17.14
CA VAL A 177 26.13 8.52 17.70
C VAL A 177 25.25 9.60 18.31
N GLU A 178 24.24 10.06 17.59
CA GLU A 178 23.40 11.17 18.02
C GLU A 178 22.45 10.82 19.18
N LYS A 179 21.89 9.61 19.18
CA LYS A 179 20.89 9.19 20.18
C LYS A 179 21.47 8.26 21.25
N LYS A 180 22.80 8.17 21.36
CA LYS A 180 23.51 7.31 22.34
C LYS A 180 22.97 7.46 23.77
N ASN A 181 22.77 8.69 24.22
CA ASN A 181 22.33 8.99 25.59
C ASN A 181 20.85 8.67 25.83
N GLN A 182 20.07 8.43 24.77
CA GLN A 182 18.64 8.14 24.86
C GLN A 182 18.33 6.63 24.77
N ASN A 183 19.36 5.80 24.58
CA ASN A 183 19.22 4.34 24.42
C ASN A 183 18.24 3.95 23.29
N TRP A 184 18.24 4.66 22.17
CA TRP A 184 17.42 4.26 21.01
C TRP A 184 18.00 3.02 20.34
N VAL A 185 19.30 3.07 20.06
CA VAL A 185 20.06 2.04 19.34
C VAL A 185 21.46 1.94 19.93
N ARG A 186 21.99 0.73 20.06
CA ARG A 186 23.38 0.45 20.43
C ARG A 186 24.01 -0.46 19.38
N VAL A 187 25.31 -0.28 19.11
CA VAL A 187 26.08 -1.22 18.28
C VAL A 187 26.71 -2.26 19.20
N GLU A 188 26.45 -3.53 18.92
CA GLU A 188 27.00 -4.70 19.62
C GLU A 188 27.62 -5.64 18.59
N GLY A 189 28.93 -5.51 18.35
CA GLY A 189 29.65 -6.27 17.33
C GLY A 189 29.09 -5.97 15.93
N GLU A 190 28.57 -7.00 15.25
CA GLU A 190 27.94 -6.89 13.92
C GLU A 190 26.44 -6.56 13.96
N ARG A 191 25.89 -6.24 15.13
CA ARG A 191 24.45 -6.07 15.35
C ARG A 191 24.12 -4.69 15.90
N PHE A 192 22.94 -4.20 15.59
CA PHE A 192 22.27 -3.17 16.36
C PHE A 192 21.37 -3.82 17.41
N ARG A 193 21.31 -3.21 18.59
CA ARG A 193 20.38 -3.55 19.67
C ARG A 193 19.46 -2.38 19.99
N PHE A 194 18.17 -2.65 20.15
CA PHE A 194 17.11 -1.67 20.37
C PHE A 194 16.45 -1.86 21.73
N PRO A 195 16.99 -1.29 22.83
CA PRO A 195 16.52 -1.57 24.19
C PRO A 195 15.18 -0.87 24.51
N GLY A 196 14.46 -0.37 23.50
CA GLY A 196 13.19 0.32 23.66
C GLY A 196 13.29 1.68 24.35
N GLY A 197 14.48 2.28 24.44
CA GLY A 197 14.70 3.56 25.12
C GLY A 197 14.39 4.77 24.24
N GLY A 198 14.09 5.90 24.88
CA GLY A 198 13.93 7.17 24.19
C GLY A 198 13.65 8.35 25.11
N THR A 199 13.61 9.56 24.54
CA THR A 199 13.59 10.80 25.34
C THR A 199 12.43 10.83 26.34
N MET A 200 11.23 10.40 25.90
CA MET A 200 10.03 10.37 26.76
C MET A 200 9.82 9.04 27.48
N PHE A 201 10.67 8.06 27.23
CA PHE A 201 10.59 6.73 27.84
C PHE A 201 11.98 6.34 28.40
N PRO A 202 12.49 7.09 29.41
CA PRO A 202 13.80 6.83 30.01
C PRO A 202 13.86 5.49 30.75
N ARG A 203 12.70 4.94 31.15
CA ARG A 203 12.54 3.61 31.75
C ARG A 203 12.25 2.51 30.71
N GLY A 204 12.32 2.84 29.43
CA GLY A 204 11.94 1.97 28.32
C GLY A 204 10.46 2.11 27.90
N ALA A 205 10.17 1.75 26.65
CA ALA A 205 8.85 1.87 26.04
C ALA A 205 7.78 1.04 26.77
N ASP A 206 8.12 -0.12 27.33
CA ASP A 206 7.17 -0.96 28.07
C ASP A 206 6.62 -0.25 29.32
N ALA A 207 7.50 0.33 30.12
CA ALA A 207 7.11 1.07 31.33
C ALA A 207 6.29 2.33 30.99
N TYR A 208 6.56 2.96 29.85
CA TYR A 208 5.77 4.08 29.34
C TYR A 208 4.36 3.64 28.89
N ILE A 209 4.25 2.48 28.23
CA ILE A 209 2.95 1.88 27.87
C ILE A 209 2.16 1.52 29.13
N ASP A 210 2.82 0.99 30.17
CA ASP A 210 2.17 0.73 31.46
C ASP A 210 1.67 2.01 32.15
N ASP A 211 2.38 3.13 31.99
CA ASP A 211 1.91 4.41 32.50
C ASP A 211 0.65 4.89 31.74
N ILE A 212 0.55 4.63 30.43
CA ILE A 212 -0.67 4.88 29.65
C ILE A 212 -1.80 3.95 30.11
N ASP A 213 -1.54 2.65 30.33
CA ASP A 213 -2.53 1.65 30.76
C ASP A 213 -3.18 1.99 32.11
N LYS A 214 -2.46 2.73 32.98
CA LYS A 214 -3.01 3.26 34.24
C LYS A 214 -4.01 4.41 34.03
N LEU A 215 -3.99 5.06 32.86
CA LEU A 215 -4.83 6.22 32.54
C LEU A 215 -6.02 5.85 31.66
N ILE A 216 -5.83 4.93 30.71
CA ILE A 216 -6.86 4.34 29.85
C ILE A 216 -6.56 2.84 29.69
N SER A 217 -7.58 1.99 29.65
CA SER A 217 -7.33 0.54 29.54
C SER A 217 -6.78 0.17 28.16
N LEU A 218 -5.62 -0.49 28.14
CA LEU A 218 -5.01 -1.09 26.93
C LEU A 218 -5.24 -2.60 26.84
N LYS A 219 -5.90 -3.20 27.84
CA LYS A 219 -6.03 -4.67 28.00
C LYS A 219 -7.42 -5.21 27.70
N ASP A 220 -8.43 -4.35 27.64
CA ASP A 220 -9.84 -4.77 27.55
C ASP A 220 -10.33 -5.05 26.12
N GLY A 221 -9.41 -5.04 25.14
CA GLY A 221 -9.67 -5.26 23.72
C GLY A 221 -10.37 -4.09 22.99
N SER A 222 -10.62 -2.96 23.65
CA SER A 222 -11.26 -1.79 23.03
C SER A 222 -10.34 -1.04 22.06
N ILE A 223 -9.03 -1.04 22.36
CA ILE A 223 -7.98 -0.46 21.52
C ILE A 223 -7.27 -1.61 20.82
N ARG A 224 -7.28 -1.61 19.49
CA ARG A 224 -6.61 -2.62 18.67
C ARG A 224 -5.65 -2.00 17.66
N THR A 225 -6.02 -0.87 17.08
CA THR A 225 -5.25 -0.17 16.04
C THR A 225 -4.83 1.20 16.54
N ALA A 226 -3.55 1.52 16.37
CA ALA A 226 -2.99 2.82 16.73
C ALA A 226 -2.22 3.45 15.57
N ILE A 227 -2.14 4.78 15.55
CA ILE A 227 -1.27 5.53 14.65
C ILE A 227 -0.23 6.29 15.45
N ASP A 228 1.04 6.16 15.06
CA ASP A 228 2.18 6.75 15.77
C ASP A 228 2.94 7.72 14.86
N THR A 229 2.83 9.02 15.17
CA THR A 229 3.41 10.09 14.35
C THR A 229 4.79 10.47 14.87
N GLY A 230 5.80 10.50 14.01
CA GLY A 230 7.18 10.83 14.41
C GLY A 230 7.83 9.72 15.23
N CYS A 231 7.60 8.46 14.83
CA CYS A 231 7.85 7.25 15.60
C CYS A 231 9.32 6.94 15.95
N GLY A 232 10.30 7.65 15.38
CA GLY A 232 11.70 7.27 15.51
C GLY A 232 11.93 5.86 14.95
N VAL A 233 12.55 5.00 15.75
CA VAL A 233 12.72 3.55 15.46
C VAL A 233 11.48 2.70 15.82
N ALA A 234 10.31 3.32 16.01
CA ALA A 234 9.04 2.67 16.35
C ALA A 234 9.05 1.82 17.64
N SER A 235 9.83 2.22 18.66
CA SER A 235 9.89 1.49 19.93
C SER A 235 8.53 1.36 20.63
N TRP A 236 7.70 2.41 20.58
CA TRP A 236 6.35 2.36 21.13
C TRP A 236 5.48 1.31 20.43
N GLY A 237 5.45 1.34 19.09
CA GLY A 237 4.74 0.33 18.29
C GLY A 237 5.25 -1.09 18.52
N ALA A 238 6.57 -1.28 18.59
CA ALA A 238 7.19 -2.59 18.83
C ALA A 238 6.76 -3.23 20.16
N TYR A 239 6.66 -2.43 21.21
CA TYR A 239 6.32 -2.92 22.56
C TYR A 239 4.80 -3.05 22.76
N LEU A 240 3.97 -2.26 22.05
CA LEU A 240 2.51 -2.40 22.02
C LEU A 240 2.03 -3.76 21.49
N LEU A 241 2.83 -4.44 20.68
CA LEU A 241 2.51 -5.78 20.17
C LEU A 241 2.21 -6.78 21.30
N SER A 242 2.90 -6.66 22.44
CA SER A 242 2.66 -7.49 23.63
C SER A 242 1.32 -7.22 24.33
N ARG A 243 0.65 -6.11 23.99
CA ARG A 243 -0.71 -5.76 24.43
C ARG A 243 -1.76 -6.04 23.35
N ASN A 244 -1.41 -6.78 22.29
CA ASN A 244 -2.26 -7.01 21.12
C ASN A 244 -2.74 -5.71 20.44
N ILE A 245 -1.93 -4.67 20.46
CA ILE A 245 -2.20 -3.40 19.76
C ILE A 245 -1.24 -3.28 18.57
N LEU A 246 -1.78 -3.17 17.37
CA LEU A 246 -1.03 -2.90 16.14
C LEU A 246 -0.92 -1.40 15.92
N ALA A 247 0.30 -0.88 15.98
CA ALA A 247 0.58 0.51 15.65
C ALA A 247 1.08 0.61 14.21
N MET A 248 0.49 1.53 13.44
CA MET A 248 1.07 2.01 12.19
C MET A 248 1.94 3.23 12.49
N SER A 249 3.24 3.02 12.49
CA SER A 249 4.23 4.07 12.76
C SER A 249 4.64 4.77 11.47
N PHE A 250 4.76 6.10 11.48
CA PHE A 250 5.32 6.82 10.33
C PHE A 250 6.16 8.02 10.73
N ALA A 251 7.16 8.29 9.91
CA ALA A 251 8.04 9.45 10.01
C ALA A 251 8.56 9.82 8.61
N PRO A 252 8.90 11.09 8.36
CA PRO A 252 9.50 11.48 7.10
C PRO A 252 10.86 10.79 6.93
N ARG A 253 11.37 10.73 5.70
CA ARG A 253 12.75 10.32 5.45
C ARG A 253 13.68 11.27 6.23
N ASP A 254 14.33 10.73 7.24
CA ASP A 254 15.07 11.50 8.24
C ASP A 254 16.48 11.85 7.75
N THR A 255 17.01 12.98 8.23
CA THR A 255 18.40 13.41 8.03
C THR A 255 19.42 12.53 8.76
N HIS A 256 19.01 11.75 9.77
CA HIS A 256 19.89 10.81 10.47
C HIS A 256 19.97 9.43 9.81
N GLU A 257 19.34 9.28 8.65
CA GLU A 257 19.32 8.10 7.79
C GLU A 257 18.73 6.84 8.49
N ALA A 258 17.66 6.27 7.93
CA ALA A 258 17.13 4.94 8.26
C ALA A 258 16.27 4.71 9.53
N GLN A 259 15.67 5.74 10.17
CA GLN A 259 14.76 5.53 11.33
C GLN A 259 13.62 4.52 11.06
N VAL A 260 12.83 4.77 10.00
CA VAL A 260 11.74 3.87 9.58
C VAL A 260 12.30 2.52 9.11
N GLN A 261 13.43 2.52 8.41
CA GLN A 261 14.08 1.28 7.96
C GLN A 261 14.49 0.39 9.14
N PHE A 262 14.97 0.95 10.26
CA PHE A 262 15.22 0.17 11.47
C PHE A 262 13.96 -0.48 12.03
N ALA A 263 12.82 0.22 12.04
CA ALA A 263 11.56 -0.38 12.46
C ALA A 263 11.19 -1.58 11.56
N LEU A 264 11.33 -1.41 10.24
CA LEU A 264 11.03 -2.44 9.25
C LEU A 264 11.97 -3.66 9.36
N GLU A 265 13.28 -3.45 9.52
CA GLU A 265 14.27 -4.51 9.73
C GLU A 265 14.03 -5.31 11.03
N ARG A 266 13.42 -4.68 12.04
CA ARG A 266 13.04 -5.33 13.30
C ARG A 266 11.72 -6.08 13.24
N GLY A 267 10.96 -5.92 12.16
CA GLY A 267 9.65 -6.53 12.00
C GLY A 267 8.49 -5.76 12.62
N VAL A 268 8.60 -4.44 12.67
CA VAL A 268 7.60 -3.51 13.25
C VAL A 268 6.91 -2.75 12.11
N PRO A 269 5.56 -2.64 12.09
CA PRO A 269 4.86 -1.93 11.03
C PRO A 269 5.24 -0.45 10.98
N ALA A 270 5.73 0.01 9.83
CA ALA A 270 6.05 1.40 9.62
C ALA A 270 5.96 1.82 8.14
N LEU A 271 5.80 3.11 7.89
CA LEU A 271 5.86 3.73 6.56
C LEU A 271 6.65 5.05 6.60
N ILE A 272 7.20 5.42 5.45
CA ILE A 272 7.70 6.78 5.26
C ILE A 272 6.49 7.67 5.02
N GLY A 273 6.41 8.79 5.74
CA GLY A 273 5.32 9.73 5.55
C GLY A 273 5.38 10.92 6.50
N VAL A 274 4.56 11.93 6.22
CA VAL A 274 4.48 13.16 7.01
C VAL A 274 3.03 13.66 7.04
N ILE A 275 2.65 14.36 8.11
CA ILE A 275 1.44 15.17 8.09
C ILE A 275 1.83 16.56 7.59
N ALA A 276 1.38 16.91 6.39
CA ALA A 276 1.69 18.17 5.70
C ALA A 276 0.42 18.76 5.08
N SER A 277 0.31 18.86 3.76
CA SER A 277 -0.82 19.45 3.04
C SER A 277 -1.84 18.43 2.52
N ILE A 278 -1.50 17.13 2.50
CA ILE A 278 -2.38 16.04 2.06
C ILE A 278 -2.83 15.13 3.22
N ARG A 279 -3.99 14.48 3.04
CA ARG A 279 -4.53 13.47 3.96
C ARG A 279 -3.57 12.29 4.07
N LEU A 280 -3.46 11.72 5.27
CA LEU A 280 -2.81 10.44 5.48
C LEU A 280 -3.56 9.35 4.70
N PRO A 281 -2.88 8.35 4.12
CA PRO A 281 -3.46 7.36 3.20
C PRO A 281 -4.29 6.27 3.91
N TYR A 282 -5.10 6.70 4.87
CA TYR A 282 -6.00 5.89 5.69
C TYR A 282 -7.44 6.39 5.53
N PRO A 283 -8.44 5.49 5.65
CA PRO A 283 -9.85 5.87 5.64
C PRO A 283 -10.17 6.69 6.89
N SER A 284 -11.34 7.34 6.90
CA SER A 284 -11.84 7.93 8.14
C SER A 284 -12.10 6.84 9.18
N ARG A 285 -12.01 7.17 10.48
CA ARG A 285 -12.28 6.23 11.59
C ARG A 285 -11.47 4.92 11.49
N ALA A 286 -10.19 5.02 11.12
CA ALA A 286 -9.26 3.91 10.96
C ALA A 286 -8.58 3.47 12.27
N PHE A 287 -8.35 4.37 13.23
CA PHE A 287 -7.57 4.07 14.45
C PHE A 287 -8.37 4.25 15.73
N ASP A 288 -8.11 3.41 16.73
CA ASP A 288 -8.69 3.51 18.07
C ASP A 288 -7.90 4.51 18.93
N MET A 289 -6.61 4.68 18.61
CA MET A 289 -5.67 5.53 19.34
C MET A 289 -4.70 6.24 18.39
N ALA A 290 -4.40 7.51 18.65
CA ALA A 290 -3.36 8.26 17.98
C ALA A 290 -2.33 8.75 19.00
N HIS A 291 -1.05 8.64 18.67
CA HIS A 291 0.05 8.93 19.58
C HIS A 291 1.10 9.83 18.92
N CYS A 292 1.58 10.80 19.71
CA CYS A 292 2.76 11.59 19.40
C CYS A 292 3.61 11.74 20.67
N SER A 293 4.88 11.36 20.58
CA SER A 293 5.88 11.63 21.61
C SER A 293 6.99 12.51 21.02
N ARG A 294 6.98 13.81 21.34
CA ARG A 294 7.92 14.81 20.79
C ARG A 294 8.03 14.79 19.26
N CYS A 295 6.92 14.59 18.55
CA CYS A 295 6.90 14.45 17.10
C CYS A 295 7.18 15.76 16.31
N LEU A 296 7.32 16.91 17.00
CA LEU A 296 7.59 18.23 16.41
C LEU A 296 6.52 18.72 15.40
N ILE A 297 5.32 18.12 15.43
CA ILE A 297 4.18 18.57 14.64
C ILE A 297 3.54 19.76 15.36
N PRO A 298 3.37 20.92 14.72
CA PRO A 298 2.79 22.08 15.37
C PRO A 298 1.25 21.97 15.38
N TRP A 299 0.74 21.09 16.24
CA TRP A 299 -0.67 20.67 16.32
C TRP A 299 -1.70 21.82 16.40
N GLY A 300 -1.31 22.96 16.98
CA GLY A 300 -2.17 24.15 17.11
C GLY A 300 -2.12 25.13 15.93
N GLN A 301 -1.20 24.95 14.98
CA GLN A 301 -1.01 25.87 13.84
C GLN A 301 -1.96 25.54 12.67
N TYR A 302 -1.94 26.40 11.64
CA TYR A 302 -2.72 26.25 10.41
C TYR A 302 -4.23 26.02 10.68
N ASP A 303 -4.80 26.80 11.60
CA ASP A 303 -6.19 26.65 12.05
C ASP A 303 -6.54 25.23 12.59
N GLY A 304 -5.54 24.52 13.13
CA GLY A 304 -5.70 23.18 13.71
C GLY A 304 -5.75 22.05 12.68
N LEU A 305 -5.31 22.30 11.44
CA LEU A 305 -5.38 21.36 10.31
C LEU A 305 -4.86 19.95 10.63
N TYR A 306 -3.74 19.85 11.36
CA TYR A 306 -3.15 18.56 11.70
C TYR A 306 -4.00 17.76 12.71
N LEU A 307 -4.62 18.44 13.68
CA LEU A 307 -5.55 17.78 14.60
C LEU A 307 -6.88 17.45 13.92
N ILE A 308 -7.30 18.22 12.91
CA ILE A 308 -8.44 17.87 12.06
C ILE A 308 -8.18 16.57 11.30
N GLU A 309 -6.96 16.37 10.79
CA GLU A 309 -6.59 15.12 10.13
C GLU A 309 -6.57 13.94 11.10
N VAL A 310 -6.01 14.13 12.31
CA VAL A 310 -6.09 13.12 13.37
C VAL A 310 -7.55 12.83 13.72
N ASP A 311 -8.42 13.85 13.82
CA ASP A 311 -9.85 13.64 14.03
C ASP A 311 -10.45 12.77 12.92
N ARG A 312 -10.17 13.04 11.65
CA ARG A 312 -10.71 12.26 10.54
C ARG A 312 -10.38 10.77 10.68
N VAL A 313 -9.11 10.44 10.94
CA VAL A 313 -8.65 9.03 11.02
C VAL A 313 -8.97 8.37 12.36
N LEU A 314 -9.19 9.14 13.43
CA LEU A 314 -9.53 8.59 14.75
C LEU A 314 -11.01 8.19 14.83
N ARG A 315 -11.27 7.01 15.40
CA ARG A 315 -12.63 6.51 15.62
C ARG A 315 -13.40 7.36 16.63
N PRO A 316 -14.73 7.42 16.53
CA PRO A 316 -15.55 8.05 17.56
C PRO A 316 -15.31 7.36 18.91
N GLY A 317 -15.01 8.16 19.95
CA GLY A 317 -14.60 7.65 21.26
C GLY A 317 -13.12 7.29 21.39
N GLY A 318 -12.33 7.36 20.31
CA GLY A 318 -10.89 7.07 20.30
C GLY A 318 -10.07 8.12 21.05
N TYR A 319 -8.82 7.75 21.35
CA TYR A 319 -7.92 8.53 22.19
C TYR A 319 -6.80 9.18 21.40
N TRP A 320 -6.46 10.43 21.74
CA TRP A 320 -5.23 11.06 21.30
C TRP A 320 -4.31 11.30 22.48
N ILE A 321 -3.07 10.83 22.37
CA ILE A 321 -2.04 10.91 23.40
C ILE A 321 -0.91 11.80 22.90
N LEU A 322 -0.63 12.87 23.64
CA LEU A 322 0.52 13.73 23.42
C LEU A 322 1.49 13.61 24.61
N SER A 323 2.77 13.39 24.29
CA SER A 323 3.84 13.24 25.26
C SER A 323 5.04 14.14 24.96
N GLY A 324 5.58 14.75 26.01
CA GLY A 324 6.67 15.73 25.91
C GLY A 324 6.16 17.15 25.62
N PRO A 325 7.02 18.07 25.13
CA PRO A 325 6.64 19.48 24.97
C PRO A 325 5.39 19.63 24.10
N PRO A 326 4.42 20.48 24.48
CA PRO A 326 4.48 21.38 25.64
C PRO A 326 3.96 20.76 26.96
N ILE A 327 3.54 19.50 26.99
CA ILE A 327 2.99 18.87 28.21
C ILE A 327 4.04 18.83 29.32
N ASN A 328 3.65 19.21 30.53
CA ASN A 328 4.54 19.30 31.70
C ASN A 328 5.66 20.36 31.59
N TRP A 329 5.43 21.41 30.80
CA TRP A 329 6.41 22.49 30.61
C TRP A 329 6.82 23.20 31.91
N GLU A 330 5.93 23.28 32.91
CA GLU A 330 6.21 23.92 34.21
C GLU A 330 7.44 23.31 34.90
N LYS A 331 7.64 22.00 34.73
CA LYS A 331 8.76 21.25 35.29
C LYS A 331 10.00 21.27 34.40
N TYR A 332 9.84 21.21 33.07
CA TYR A 332 10.93 20.88 32.15
C TYR A 332 11.37 22.00 31.20
N TRP A 333 10.73 23.19 31.20
CA TRP A 333 11.02 24.26 30.23
C TRP A 333 12.52 24.59 30.06
N LYS A 334 13.28 24.63 31.16
CA LYS A 334 14.74 24.87 31.14
C LYS A 334 15.50 23.82 30.33
N GLY A 335 15.13 22.55 30.49
CA GLY A 335 15.79 21.43 29.81
C GLY A 335 15.48 21.33 28.32
N TRP A 336 14.47 22.06 27.83
CA TRP A 336 14.10 22.10 26.43
C TRP A 336 14.65 23.32 25.69
N ASN A 337 15.39 24.19 26.37
CA ASN A 337 15.89 25.45 25.82
C ASN A 337 14.77 26.31 25.19
N ARG A 338 13.61 26.34 25.86
CA ARG A 338 12.42 27.09 25.48
C ARG A 338 11.94 27.92 26.65
N THR A 339 11.10 28.93 26.39
CA THR A 339 10.59 29.81 27.45
C THR A 339 9.34 29.20 28.10
N THR A 340 8.87 29.78 29.21
CA THR A 340 7.58 29.38 29.77
C THR A 340 6.42 29.91 28.92
N GLY A 341 6.57 31.11 28.35
CA GLY A 341 5.54 31.78 27.55
C GLY A 341 5.21 31.05 26.25
N ASP A 342 6.23 30.63 25.48
CA ASP A 342 6.01 29.91 24.23
C ASP A 342 5.42 28.51 24.46
N LEU A 343 5.90 27.75 25.46
CA LEU A 343 5.33 26.43 25.79
C LEU A 343 3.88 26.55 26.28
N LYS A 344 3.58 27.52 27.15
CA LYS A 344 2.21 27.78 27.60
C LYS A 344 1.30 28.18 26.44
N SER A 345 1.80 29.02 25.54
CA SER A 345 1.07 29.43 24.33
C SER A 345 0.76 28.24 23.43
N GLU A 346 1.77 27.40 23.15
CA GLU A 346 1.62 26.20 22.34
C GLU A 346 0.61 25.23 22.94
N GLN A 347 0.70 24.93 24.25
CA GLN A 347 -0.28 24.07 24.92
C GLN A 347 -1.69 24.67 24.84
N SER A 348 -1.82 25.99 25.06
CA SER A 348 -3.12 26.68 25.01
C SER A 348 -3.74 26.64 23.61
N GLN A 349 -2.93 26.76 22.56
CA GLN A 349 -3.38 26.61 21.18
C GLN A 349 -3.89 25.19 20.90
N ILE A 350 -3.12 24.16 21.29
CA ILE A 350 -3.51 22.76 21.16
C ILE A 350 -4.84 22.48 21.88
N GLU A 351 -4.97 22.94 23.12
CA GLU A 351 -6.20 22.76 23.89
C GLU A 351 -7.40 23.51 23.29
N THR A 352 -7.16 24.67 22.68
CA THR A 352 -8.20 25.44 21.98
C THR A 352 -8.68 24.71 20.73
N VAL A 353 -7.75 24.17 19.92
CA VAL A 353 -8.08 23.37 18.75
C VAL A 353 -8.84 22.12 19.16
N ALA A 354 -8.34 21.34 20.14
CA ALA A 354 -9.02 20.14 20.63
C ALA A 354 -10.46 20.44 21.10
N LYS A 355 -10.67 21.54 21.84
CA LYS A 355 -12.02 21.98 22.23
C LYS A 355 -12.89 22.32 21.03
N SER A 356 -12.35 22.95 19.99
CA SER A 356 -13.09 23.27 18.75
C SER A 356 -13.50 22.02 17.94
N LEU A 357 -12.74 20.93 18.09
CA LEU A 357 -13.06 19.59 17.57
C LEU A 357 -14.03 18.82 18.49
N CYS A 358 -14.50 19.46 19.57
CA CYS A 358 -15.36 18.86 20.60
C CYS A 358 -14.70 17.72 21.39
N TRP A 359 -13.38 17.66 21.40
CA TRP A 359 -12.66 16.66 22.19
C TRP A 359 -12.67 17.04 23.67
N LYS A 360 -12.70 16.01 24.51
CA LYS A 360 -12.59 16.15 25.96
C LYS A 360 -11.17 15.79 26.39
N LYS A 361 -10.49 16.68 27.10
CA LYS A 361 -9.26 16.34 27.82
C LYS A 361 -9.64 15.44 28.99
N LEU A 362 -9.20 14.19 28.99
CA LEU A 362 -9.52 13.23 30.03
C LEU A 362 -8.60 13.38 31.22
N ILE A 363 -7.30 13.42 30.94
CA ILE A 363 -6.28 13.42 31.98
C ILE A 363 -4.99 14.02 31.44
N GLN A 364 -4.29 14.74 32.31
CA GLN A 364 -2.88 15.08 32.13
C GLN A 364 -2.17 14.65 33.42
N ARG A 365 -1.16 13.80 33.29
CA ARG A 365 -0.36 13.31 34.40
C ARG A 365 1.08 13.18 33.95
N ASP A 366 1.98 13.80 34.71
CA ASP A 366 3.38 13.90 34.36
C ASP A 366 3.53 14.37 32.90
N ASP A 367 4.26 13.62 32.09
CA ASP A 367 4.57 13.96 30.71
C ASP A 367 3.48 13.56 29.70
N LEU A 368 2.37 12.98 30.17
CA LEU A 368 1.28 12.48 29.34
C LEU A 368 0.05 13.38 29.43
N ALA A 369 -0.54 13.68 28.27
CA ALA A 369 -1.89 14.22 28.19
C ALA A 369 -2.73 13.40 27.20
N ILE A 370 -3.95 13.06 27.62
CA ILE A 370 -4.89 12.23 26.86
C ILE A 370 -6.19 13.00 26.61
N TRP A 371 -6.58 13.07 25.35
CA TRP A 371 -7.88 13.57 24.90
C TRP A 371 -8.71 12.43 24.32
N GLN A 372 -10.02 12.60 24.35
CA GLN A 372 -10.96 11.67 23.74
C GLN A 372 -11.84 12.40 22.74
N LYS A 373 -11.89 11.85 21.52
CA LYS A 373 -12.82 12.27 20.47
C LYS A 373 -14.25 11.89 20.88
N PRO A 374 -15.27 12.73 20.65
CA PRO A 374 -16.65 12.38 20.98
C PRO A 374 -17.11 11.13 20.23
N THR A 375 -18.05 10.38 20.83
CA THR A 375 -18.64 9.17 20.23
C THR A 375 -19.60 9.50 19.08
N ASN A 376 -20.12 10.73 19.02
CA ASN A 376 -20.94 11.25 17.92
C ASN A 376 -20.93 12.79 17.91
N HIS A 377 -21.62 13.40 16.94
CA HIS A 377 -21.62 14.85 16.76
C HIS A 377 -22.87 15.59 17.28
N ILE A 378 -23.76 14.97 18.07
CA ILE A 378 -25.01 15.66 18.52
C ILE A 378 -24.68 16.95 19.30
N HIS A 379 -23.90 16.85 20.38
CA HIS A 379 -23.47 18.02 21.15
C HIS A 379 -22.54 18.93 20.36
N CYS A 380 -21.72 18.34 19.51
CA CYS A 380 -20.73 19.04 18.70
C CYS A 380 -21.39 19.96 17.66
N LYS A 381 -22.54 19.55 17.10
CA LYS A 381 -23.41 20.35 16.22
C LYS A 381 -24.14 21.45 16.99
N ALA A 382 -24.65 21.14 18.19
CA ALA A 382 -25.31 22.13 19.04
C ALA A 382 -24.35 23.28 19.42
N ASN A 383 -23.15 22.94 19.88
CA ASN A 383 -22.12 23.93 20.25
C ASN A 383 -21.69 24.81 19.06
N ARG A 384 -21.73 24.27 17.83
CA ARG A 384 -21.39 25.03 16.61
C ARG A 384 -22.37 26.14 16.25
N LYS A 385 -23.58 26.14 16.80
CA LYS A 385 -24.50 27.29 16.70
C LYS A 385 -23.88 28.53 17.38
N VAL A 386 -23.04 28.32 18.38
CA VAL A 386 -22.30 29.36 19.11
C VAL A 386 -20.89 29.53 18.55
N PHE A 387 -20.15 28.43 18.38
CA PHE A 387 -18.77 28.42 17.87
C PHE A 387 -18.73 28.13 16.36
N LYS A 388 -18.50 29.17 15.55
CA LYS A 388 -18.66 29.10 14.08
C LYS A 388 -17.53 28.38 13.31
N ARG A 389 -16.44 27.99 13.97
CA ARG A 389 -15.26 27.33 13.33
C ARG A 389 -14.70 26.19 14.22
N PRO A 390 -14.17 25.10 13.60
CA PRO A 390 -14.25 24.79 12.18
C PRO A 390 -15.68 24.37 11.79
N ARG A 391 -16.11 24.72 10.58
CA ARG A 391 -17.39 24.26 10.02
C ARG A 391 -17.29 22.76 9.68
N PHE A 392 -18.43 22.09 9.53
CA PHE A 392 -18.41 20.76 8.93
C PHE A 392 -18.01 20.85 7.46
N CYS A 393 -17.20 19.90 6.99
CA CYS A 393 -16.87 19.78 5.58
C CYS A 393 -18.14 19.57 4.74
N GLN A 394 -18.10 20.05 3.50
CA GLN A 394 -19.11 19.67 2.52
C GLN A 394 -19.01 18.17 2.22
N ALA A 395 -20.02 17.59 1.57
CA ALA A 395 -20.20 16.14 1.37
C ALA A 395 -19.12 15.49 0.46
N GLN A 396 -17.85 15.63 0.80
CA GLN A 396 -16.75 14.81 0.30
C GLN A 396 -16.78 13.45 1.00
N ASN A 397 -16.37 12.42 0.28
CA ASN A 397 -16.14 11.12 0.87
C ASN A 397 -15.02 11.22 1.93
N PRO A 398 -15.31 10.94 3.22
CA PRO A 398 -14.32 11.04 4.30
C PRO A 398 -13.22 9.96 4.21
N ASP A 399 -13.48 8.89 3.46
CA ASP A 399 -12.53 7.78 3.25
C ASP A 399 -11.58 8.03 2.07
N SER A 400 -11.86 9.02 1.21
CA SER A 400 -10.93 9.46 0.15
C SER A 400 -9.71 10.16 0.76
N ALA A 401 -8.53 9.63 0.48
CA ALA A 401 -7.28 10.14 1.05
C ALA A 401 -6.11 10.23 0.06
N TRP A 402 -6.02 9.36 -0.94
CA TRP A 402 -4.93 9.39 -1.92
C TRP A 402 -4.84 10.74 -2.64
N TYR A 403 -3.71 11.43 -2.51
CA TYR A 403 -3.46 12.81 -2.96
C TYR A 403 -4.57 13.84 -2.65
N THR A 404 -5.38 13.58 -1.62
CA THR A 404 -6.48 14.46 -1.23
C THR A 404 -5.94 15.53 -0.28
N LYS A 405 -6.16 16.81 -0.60
CA LYS A 405 -5.70 17.91 0.26
C LYS A 405 -6.42 17.92 1.61
N LEU A 406 -5.71 18.35 2.64
CA LEU A 406 -6.30 18.64 3.94
C LEU A 406 -7.22 19.87 3.83
N GLU A 407 -8.27 19.88 4.66
CA GLU A 407 -9.24 20.98 4.71
C GLU A 407 -9.41 21.46 6.16
N THR A 408 -9.59 22.76 6.36
CA THR A 408 -9.79 23.39 7.68
C THR A 408 -11.23 23.23 8.19
N CYS A 409 -11.88 22.11 7.87
CA CYS A 409 -13.25 21.78 8.25
C CYS A 409 -13.30 20.44 9.00
N LEU A 410 -14.26 20.29 9.91
CA LEU A 410 -14.46 19.05 10.63
C LEU A 410 -15.16 18.02 9.73
N THR A 411 -14.59 16.83 9.61
CA THR A 411 -15.22 15.73 8.87
C THR A 411 -16.50 15.27 9.56
N PRO A 412 -17.66 15.22 8.89
CA PRO A 412 -18.89 14.71 9.49
C PRO A 412 -18.77 13.23 9.89
N LEU A 413 -19.17 12.91 11.12
CA LEU A 413 -19.42 11.53 11.52
C LEU A 413 -20.81 11.07 11.02
N PRO A 414 -21.02 9.76 10.77
CA PRO A 414 -22.34 9.24 10.44
C PRO A 414 -23.40 9.68 11.47
N GLU A 415 -24.60 9.99 10.99
CA GLU A 415 -25.70 10.43 11.85
C GLU A 415 -26.12 9.34 12.84
N VAL A 416 -26.57 9.78 14.01
CA VAL A 416 -27.08 8.92 15.08
C VAL A 416 -28.39 9.50 15.59
N SER A 417 -29.27 8.64 16.10
CA SER A 417 -30.56 9.06 16.63
C SER A 417 -30.48 9.43 18.10
N ASN A 418 -29.52 8.85 18.84
CA ASN A 418 -29.37 9.03 20.28
C ASN A 418 -27.96 9.52 20.66
N VAL A 419 -27.88 10.33 21.72
CA VAL A 419 -26.63 10.84 22.31
C VAL A 419 -25.69 9.73 22.78
N ASN A 420 -26.24 8.57 23.18
CA ASN A 420 -25.46 7.42 23.66
C ASN A 420 -24.95 6.50 22.53
N GLU A 421 -25.37 6.72 21.28
CA GLU A 421 -24.94 5.92 20.14
C GLU A 421 -23.52 6.31 19.68
N VAL A 422 -22.78 5.31 19.20
CA VAL A 422 -21.47 5.51 18.56
C VAL A 422 -21.69 5.70 17.07
N ALA A 423 -21.23 6.83 16.53
CA ALA A 423 -21.41 7.16 15.13
C ALA A 423 -20.71 6.15 14.21
N GLY A 424 -21.45 5.63 13.24
CA GLY A 424 -20.98 4.57 12.35
C GLY A 424 -20.87 3.20 13.01
N GLY A 425 -21.50 3.00 14.17
CA GLY A 425 -21.63 1.72 14.85
C GLY A 425 -20.52 1.40 15.83
N LYS A 426 -20.88 0.68 16.91
CA LYS A 426 -19.93 0.18 17.91
C LYS A 426 -19.26 -1.09 17.39
N LEU A 427 -17.93 -1.15 17.46
CA LEU A 427 -17.17 -2.35 17.11
C LEU A 427 -17.14 -3.35 18.27
N ALA A 428 -17.04 -4.65 17.92
CA ALA A 428 -16.68 -5.67 18.87
C ALA A 428 -15.26 -5.43 19.41
N LYS A 429 -14.98 -5.97 20.60
CA LYS A 429 -13.65 -5.92 21.21
C LYS A 429 -12.73 -6.96 20.55
N TRP A 430 -11.42 -6.77 20.66
CA TRP A 430 -10.46 -7.78 20.25
C TRP A 430 -10.47 -8.96 21.24
N PRO A 431 -10.43 -10.22 20.78
CA PRO A 431 -10.22 -10.68 19.39
C PRO A 431 -11.47 -10.87 18.53
N GLU A 432 -12.68 -10.83 19.09
CA GLU A 432 -13.94 -11.12 18.36
C GLU A 432 -14.16 -10.18 17.16
N ARG A 433 -13.60 -8.96 17.25
CA ARG A 433 -13.59 -7.94 16.20
C ARG A 433 -13.11 -8.45 14.84
N LEU A 434 -12.17 -9.40 14.80
CA LEU A 434 -11.58 -9.88 13.54
C LEU A 434 -12.63 -10.48 12.58
N ASN A 435 -13.58 -11.22 13.15
CA ASN A 435 -14.56 -12.04 12.42
C ASN A 435 -16.00 -11.52 12.56
N THR A 436 -16.20 -10.47 13.35
CA THR A 436 -17.51 -9.80 13.44
C THR A 436 -17.75 -8.96 12.19
N VAL A 437 -18.93 -9.09 11.57
CA VAL A 437 -19.31 -8.28 10.39
C VAL A 437 -19.23 -6.79 10.74
N PRO A 438 -18.42 -5.98 10.04
CA PRO A 438 -18.22 -4.58 10.36
C PRO A 438 -19.50 -3.73 10.22
N PRO A 439 -19.68 -2.69 11.05
CA PRO A 439 -20.81 -1.77 10.95
C PRO A 439 -21.02 -1.18 9.56
N ARG A 440 -19.96 -0.77 8.83
CA ARG A 440 -20.10 -0.24 7.46
C ARG A 440 -20.70 -1.21 6.46
N VAL A 441 -20.51 -2.52 6.69
CA VAL A 441 -21.12 -3.58 5.90
C VAL A 441 -22.59 -3.75 6.31
N THR A 442 -22.87 -3.82 7.61
CA THR A 442 -24.26 -3.98 8.11
C THR A 442 -25.17 -2.79 7.81
N SER A 443 -24.61 -1.57 7.74
CA SER A 443 -25.35 -0.35 7.41
C SER A 443 -25.65 -0.18 5.91
N GLY A 444 -25.10 -1.07 5.06
CA GLY A 444 -25.21 -0.94 3.61
C GLY A 444 -24.43 0.24 3.02
N SER A 445 -23.42 0.76 3.74
CA SER A 445 -22.61 1.89 3.27
C SER A 445 -21.65 1.52 2.14
N LEU A 446 -21.45 0.22 1.90
CA LEU A 446 -20.64 -0.32 0.82
C LEU A 446 -21.54 -1.11 -0.16
N PRO A 447 -21.95 -0.51 -1.29
CA PRO A 447 -22.83 -1.17 -2.25
C PRO A 447 -22.23 -2.50 -2.73
N GLY A 448 -23.00 -3.58 -2.69
CA GLY A 448 -22.55 -4.91 -3.16
C GLY A 448 -21.78 -5.75 -2.14
N ILE A 449 -21.39 -5.20 -0.98
CA ILE A 449 -20.77 -5.97 0.10
C ILE A 449 -21.80 -6.21 1.20
N THR A 450 -22.08 -7.48 1.49
CA THR A 450 -23.03 -7.91 2.53
C THR A 450 -22.31 -8.66 3.65
N GLY A 451 -23.00 -8.87 4.78
CA GLY A 451 -22.48 -9.73 5.84
C GLY A 451 -22.17 -11.16 5.36
N LYS A 452 -22.96 -11.68 4.42
CA LYS A 452 -22.71 -12.97 3.78
C LYS A 452 -21.39 -12.95 2.99
N THR A 453 -21.20 -11.93 2.14
CA THR A 453 -19.95 -11.74 1.37
C THR A 453 -18.71 -11.65 2.26
N PHE A 454 -18.83 -11.00 3.42
CA PHE A 454 -17.74 -10.90 4.39
C PHE A 454 -17.35 -12.24 5.02
N VAL A 455 -18.34 -13.05 5.40
CA VAL A 455 -18.11 -14.40 5.95
C VAL A 455 -17.51 -15.32 4.89
N GLU A 456 -18.12 -15.36 3.69
CA GLU A 456 -17.61 -16.16 2.57
C GLU A 456 -16.18 -15.76 2.18
N ASN A 457 -15.83 -14.47 2.25
CA ASN A 457 -14.47 -14.02 2.02
C ASN A 457 -13.49 -14.54 3.07
N SER A 458 -13.89 -14.58 4.34
CA SER A 458 -13.03 -15.09 5.42
C SER A 458 -12.80 -16.59 5.27
N ASP A 459 -13.86 -17.36 5.05
CA ASP A 459 -13.79 -18.82 4.83
C ASP A 459 -12.97 -19.18 3.58
N LEU A 460 -13.07 -18.37 2.53
CA LEU A 460 -12.26 -18.53 1.31
C LEU A 460 -10.78 -18.32 1.60
N TRP A 461 -10.42 -17.25 2.33
CA TRP A 461 -9.03 -16.93 2.59
C TRP A 461 -8.37 -17.91 3.56
N GLU A 462 -9.09 -18.47 4.51
CA GLU A 462 -8.61 -19.55 5.37
C GLU A 462 -8.13 -20.75 4.52
N LYS A 463 -9.00 -21.25 3.62
CA LYS A 463 -8.66 -22.35 2.70
C LYS A 463 -7.50 -22.01 1.77
N ARG A 464 -7.46 -20.78 1.24
CA ARG A 464 -6.39 -20.32 0.34
C ARG A 464 -5.04 -20.25 1.04
N VAL A 465 -4.99 -19.72 2.26
CA VAL A 465 -3.75 -19.63 3.04
C VAL A 465 -3.25 -21.02 3.41
N GLU A 466 -4.13 -21.94 3.79
CA GLU A 466 -3.75 -23.35 4.00
C GLU A 466 -3.11 -23.95 2.74
N TYR A 467 -3.73 -23.75 1.56
CA TYR A 467 -3.17 -24.23 0.30
C TYR A 467 -1.83 -23.56 -0.04
N TYR A 468 -1.70 -22.25 0.17
CA TYR A 468 -0.44 -21.53 -0.02
C TYR A 468 0.69 -22.07 0.84
N LYS A 469 0.42 -22.44 2.10
CA LYS A 469 1.40 -23.07 2.99
C LYS A 469 1.90 -24.43 2.47
N THR A 470 1.15 -25.11 1.60
CA THR A 470 1.61 -26.32 0.91
C THR A 470 2.53 -26.03 -0.29
N ILE A 471 2.39 -24.86 -0.90
CA ILE A 471 3.18 -24.42 -2.05
C ILE A 471 4.51 -23.81 -1.60
N ASP A 472 4.45 -22.95 -0.58
CA ASP A 472 5.58 -22.29 0.06
C ASP A 472 5.74 -22.78 1.50
N TYR A 473 6.69 -23.69 1.71
CA TYR A 473 6.98 -24.24 3.03
C TYR A 473 7.53 -23.17 4.01
N GLN A 474 8.09 -22.05 3.51
CA GLN A 474 8.59 -20.97 4.37
C GLN A 474 7.45 -20.14 4.96
N LEU A 475 6.33 -20.00 4.23
CA LEU A 475 5.11 -19.39 4.76
C LEU A 475 4.49 -20.25 5.88
N ALA A 476 4.68 -21.57 5.82
CA ALA A 476 4.27 -22.48 6.88
C ALA A 476 5.24 -22.48 8.10
N GLU A 477 6.45 -21.96 7.94
CA GLU A 477 7.47 -21.96 8.98
C GLU A 477 7.30 -20.76 9.93
N THR A 478 6.90 -21.05 11.17
CA THR A 478 6.67 -20.02 12.19
C THR A 478 7.91 -19.14 12.43
N GLY A 479 7.74 -17.82 12.30
CA GLY A 479 8.77 -16.82 12.58
C GLY A 479 9.83 -16.65 11.47
N ARG A 480 9.75 -17.43 10.37
CA ARG A 480 10.59 -17.24 9.18
C ARG A 480 10.23 -15.97 8.42
N TYR A 481 8.94 -15.72 8.23
CA TYR A 481 8.41 -14.47 7.71
C TYR A 481 7.81 -13.63 8.83
N ARG A 482 7.87 -12.31 8.66
CA ARG A 482 7.34 -11.35 9.62
C ARG A 482 6.58 -10.21 8.94
N ASN A 483 7.18 -9.60 7.92
CA ASN A 483 6.63 -8.46 7.20
C ASN A 483 5.98 -8.96 5.92
N LEU A 484 4.65 -8.98 5.87
CA LEU A 484 3.90 -9.37 4.68
C LEU A 484 3.27 -8.15 4.02
N LEU A 485 3.25 -8.15 2.69
CA LEU A 485 2.51 -7.19 1.89
C LEU A 485 1.39 -7.91 1.16
N ASP A 486 0.15 -7.45 1.36
CA ASP A 486 -0.98 -7.86 0.52
C ASP A 486 -1.33 -6.71 -0.41
N MET A 487 -1.04 -6.87 -1.69
CA MET A 487 -1.15 -5.80 -2.68
C MET A 487 -2.61 -5.48 -3.03
N ASN A 488 -3.54 -6.41 -2.79
CA ASN A 488 -4.98 -6.23 -3.02
C ASN A 488 -5.79 -6.93 -1.93
N ALA A 489 -5.89 -6.30 -0.77
CA ALA A 489 -6.46 -6.92 0.42
C ALA A 489 -7.97 -7.11 0.37
N TYR A 490 -8.70 -6.34 -0.46
CA TYR A 490 -10.15 -6.31 -0.48
C TYR A 490 -10.73 -6.14 0.95
N LEU A 491 -11.27 -7.19 1.58
CA LEU A 491 -11.81 -7.18 2.95
C LEU A 491 -10.80 -7.60 4.05
N GLY A 492 -9.52 -7.76 3.70
CA GLY A 492 -8.45 -8.16 4.63
C GLY A 492 -8.48 -9.64 5.02
N GLY A 493 -9.10 -10.50 4.21
CA GLY A 493 -9.25 -11.92 4.52
C GLY A 493 -7.91 -12.67 4.59
N PHE A 494 -6.96 -12.36 3.71
CA PHE A 494 -5.61 -12.95 3.75
C PHE A 494 -4.92 -12.70 5.09
N ALA A 495 -4.92 -11.45 5.57
CA ALA A 495 -4.35 -11.12 6.87
C ALA A 495 -5.12 -11.70 8.05
N ALA A 496 -6.46 -11.84 7.93
CA ALA A 496 -7.27 -12.47 8.96
C ALA A 496 -6.96 -13.97 9.09
N ALA A 497 -6.74 -14.67 7.98
CA ALA A 497 -6.36 -16.08 7.96
C ALA A 497 -4.94 -16.36 8.52
N LEU A 498 -4.10 -15.32 8.61
CA LEU A 498 -2.74 -15.39 9.15
C LEU A 498 -2.64 -14.84 10.58
N ILE A 499 -3.76 -14.55 11.26
CA ILE A 499 -3.73 -13.83 12.53
C ILE A 499 -2.99 -14.56 13.66
N ASP A 500 -2.99 -15.90 13.61
CA ASP A 500 -2.34 -16.76 14.60
C ASP A 500 -0.85 -16.97 14.30
N ASP A 501 -0.39 -16.60 13.10
CA ASP A 501 1.03 -16.58 12.77
C ASP A 501 1.68 -15.31 13.33
N PRO A 502 2.97 -15.33 13.72
CA PRO A 502 3.67 -14.17 14.24
C PRO A 502 4.07 -13.18 13.13
N VAL A 503 3.15 -12.83 12.25
CA VAL A 503 3.32 -11.91 11.12
C VAL A 503 2.52 -10.62 11.34
N TRP A 504 2.79 -9.62 10.53
CA TRP A 504 1.86 -8.53 10.29
C TRP A 504 1.75 -8.31 8.79
N VAL A 505 0.57 -7.90 8.34
CA VAL A 505 0.27 -7.70 6.93
C VAL A 505 -0.02 -6.22 6.68
N MET A 506 0.70 -5.62 5.75
CA MET A 506 0.30 -4.36 5.13
C MET A 506 -0.82 -4.65 4.13
N ASN A 507 -2.06 -4.45 4.56
CA ASN A 507 -3.24 -4.67 3.71
C ASN A 507 -3.44 -3.48 2.78
N THR A 508 -3.16 -3.65 1.49
CA THR A 508 -3.28 -2.55 0.53
C THR A 508 -4.61 -2.59 -0.19
N VAL A 509 -5.28 -1.44 -0.30
CA VAL A 509 -6.44 -1.29 -1.19
C VAL A 509 -6.02 -0.39 -2.35
N PRO A 510 -5.89 -0.95 -3.57
CA PRO A 510 -5.50 -0.18 -4.75
C PRO A 510 -6.46 0.99 -5.01
N VAL A 511 -5.91 2.16 -5.31
CA VAL A 511 -6.74 3.34 -5.65
C VAL A 511 -7.48 3.17 -6.98
N GLU A 512 -6.92 2.32 -7.84
CA GLU A 512 -7.44 1.95 -9.15
C GLU A 512 -8.56 0.90 -9.09
N ALA A 513 -8.90 0.40 -7.90
CA ALA A 513 -10.02 -0.50 -7.71
C ALA A 513 -11.34 0.28 -7.86
N ASP A 514 -11.82 0.38 -9.11
CA ASP A 514 -12.96 1.21 -9.55
C ASP A 514 -14.32 0.82 -8.93
N GLN A 515 -14.37 -0.22 -8.10
CA GLN A 515 -15.61 -0.82 -7.64
C GLN A 515 -16.00 -0.39 -6.22
N ILE A 516 -15.15 -0.58 -5.20
CA ILE A 516 -15.50 -0.27 -3.80
C ILE A 516 -14.25 0.00 -2.96
N ASN A 517 -14.26 1.10 -2.20
CA ASN A 517 -13.24 1.36 -1.19
C ASN A 517 -13.49 0.52 0.08
N THR A 518 -12.69 -0.52 0.26
CA THR A 518 -12.84 -1.49 1.35
C THR A 518 -11.85 -1.29 2.50
N LEU A 519 -10.95 -0.29 2.44
CA LEU A 519 -9.92 -0.14 3.48
C LEU A 519 -10.53 0.14 4.86
N GLY A 520 -11.68 0.82 4.89
CA GLY A 520 -12.46 1.01 6.13
C GLY A 520 -12.87 -0.31 6.80
N VAL A 521 -13.18 -1.35 6.01
CA VAL A 521 -13.53 -2.70 6.51
C VAL A 521 -12.31 -3.36 7.15
N VAL A 522 -11.16 -3.33 6.48
CA VAL A 522 -9.88 -3.87 7.00
C VAL A 522 -9.60 -3.30 8.40
N TYR A 523 -9.72 -1.98 8.54
CA TYR A 523 -9.55 -1.31 9.83
C TYR A 523 -10.64 -1.66 10.85
N GLU A 524 -11.91 -1.78 10.45
CA GLU A 524 -12.99 -2.21 11.35
C GLU A 524 -12.82 -3.65 11.86
N ARG A 525 -12.15 -4.54 11.12
CA ARG A 525 -11.69 -5.86 11.62
C ARG A 525 -10.56 -5.79 12.65
N GLY A 526 -9.91 -4.63 12.80
CA GLY A 526 -8.75 -4.46 13.68
C GLY A 526 -7.41 -4.84 13.03
N LEU A 527 -7.35 -4.77 11.70
CA LEU A 527 -6.13 -4.90 10.91
C LEU A 527 -5.61 -3.52 10.49
N ILE A 528 -4.39 -3.47 9.91
CA ILE A 528 -3.75 -2.25 9.42
C ILE A 528 -3.54 -2.31 7.91
N GLY A 529 -3.52 -1.15 7.25
CA GLY A 529 -3.40 -1.09 5.80
C GLY A 529 -3.27 0.34 5.26
N THR A 530 -3.08 0.47 3.95
CA THR A 530 -2.91 1.75 3.26
C THR A 530 -3.57 1.74 1.89
N TYR A 531 -3.91 2.91 1.37
CA TYR A 531 -4.11 3.07 -0.07
C TYR A 531 -2.76 3.08 -0.79
N GLN A 532 -2.75 2.59 -2.03
CA GLN A 532 -1.58 2.64 -2.91
C GLN A 532 -2.02 2.68 -4.37
N ASN A 533 -1.29 3.43 -5.20
CA ASN A 533 -1.31 3.23 -6.65
C ASN A 533 -0.09 2.39 -7.05
N TRP A 534 -0.29 1.18 -7.58
CA TRP A 534 0.82 0.32 -8.00
C TRP A 534 1.54 0.79 -9.28
N CYS A 535 1.04 1.83 -9.96
CA CYS A 535 1.81 2.56 -10.97
C CYS A 535 2.86 3.51 -10.37
N GLU A 536 2.89 3.66 -9.05
CA GLU A 536 3.87 4.48 -8.34
C GLU A 536 4.56 3.66 -7.23
N ALA A 537 5.81 4.01 -6.91
CA ALA A 537 6.57 3.29 -5.89
C ALA A 537 6.03 3.51 -4.48
N MET A 538 5.88 2.48 -3.66
CA MET A 538 5.40 2.59 -2.28
C MET A 538 6.33 3.44 -1.40
N SER A 539 5.76 4.23 -0.48
CA SER A 539 6.51 5.05 0.49
C SER A 539 7.15 4.19 1.60
N THR A 540 8.04 3.30 1.20
CA THR A 540 8.80 2.39 2.06
C THR A 540 10.22 2.19 1.53
N TYR A 541 11.12 1.73 2.40
CA TYR A 541 12.49 1.38 2.04
C TYR A 541 12.54 0.10 1.18
N PRO A 542 13.58 -0.08 0.34
CA PRO A 542 13.83 -1.37 -0.29
C PRO A 542 13.97 -2.50 0.75
N ARG A 543 13.64 -3.73 0.37
CA ARG A 543 13.79 -4.94 1.21
C ARG A 543 13.02 -4.86 2.53
N THR A 544 11.79 -4.35 2.47
CA THR A 544 10.88 -4.22 3.61
C THR A 544 10.16 -5.53 3.93
N TYR A 545 9.70 -6.26 2.91
CA TYR A 545 8.79 -7.39 3.09
C TYR A 545 9.49 -8.72 2.85
N ASP A 546 9.14 -9.71 3.66
CA ASP A 546 9.62 -11.10 3.51
C ASP A 546 8.77 -11.88 2.51
N PHE A 547 7.50 -11.48 2.37
CA PHE A 547 6.53 -12.15 1.50
C PHE A 547 5.57 -11.14 0.88
N ILE A 548 5.32 -11.27 -0.42
CA ILE A 548 4.35 -10.45 -1.16
C ILE A 548 3.23 -11.35 -1.70
N HIS A 549 2.00 -10.97 -1.37
CA HIS A 549 0.79 -11.53 -1.92
C HIS A 549 0.16 -10.55 -2.92
N ALA A 550 -0.24 -11.04 -4.09
CA ALA A 550 -0.95 -10.27 -5.09
C ALA A 550 -2.12 -11.07 -5.66
N ASP A 551 -3.36 -10.67 -5.37
CA ASP A 551 -4.56 -11.26 -5.98
C ASP A 551 -5.13 -10.32 -7.05
N SER A 552 -5.13 -10.78 -8.29
CA SER A 552 -5.68 -10.11 -9.48
C SER A 552 -5.11 -8.70 -9.72
N ILE A 553 -3.89 -8.43 -9.24
CA ILE A 553 -3.25 -7.11 -9.34
C ILE A 553 -2.88 -6.76 -10.77
N PHE A 554 -2.36 -7.72 -11.54
CA PHE A 554 -1.89 -7.43 -12.88
C PHE A 554 -3.05 -7.32 -13.85
N SER A 555 -4.13 -8.09 -13.62
CA SER A 555 -5.40 -7.84 -14.30
C SER A 555 -6.02 -6.48 -13.94
N LEU A 556 -5.97 -6.06 -12.66
CA LEU A 556 -6.52 -4.76 -12.23
C LEU A 556 -5.79 -3.57 -12.85
N TYR A 557 -4.46 -3.69 -13.02
CA TYR A 557 -3.60 -2.66 -13.57
C TYR A 557 -3.32 -2.81 -15.06
N MET A 558 -3.96 -3.80 -15.70
CA MET A 558 -3.87 -3.99 -17.15
C MET A 558 -4.28 -2.69 -17.84
N ASP A 559 -3.45 -2.25 -18.79
CA ASP A 559 -3.61 -0.99 -19.54
C ASP A 559 -3.51 0.32 -18.73
N LYS A 560 -3.23 0.25 -17.42
CA LYS A 560 -3.00 1.44 -16.56
C LYS A 560 -1.52 1.80 -16.47
N CYS A 561 -0.64 0.81 -16.30
CA CYS A 561 0.82 0.95 -16.35
C CYS A 561 1.50 -0.38 -16.73
N GLU A 562 2.79 -0.32 -17.01
CA GLU A 562 3.58 -1.48 -17.45
C GLU A 562 3.71 -2.52 -16.34
N MET A 563 3.58 -3.80 -16.68
CA MET A 563 3.73 -4.91 -15.72
C MET A 563 5.14 -4.93 -15.13
N GLU A 564 6.14 -4.57 -15.94
CA GLU A 564 7.55 -4.48 -15.55
C GLU A 564 7.76 -3.48 -14.41
N ASP A 565 7.02 -2.37 -14.39
CA ASP A 565 7.14 -1.36 -13.33
C ASP A 565 6.61 -1.89 -11.99
N ILE A 566 5.49 -2.62 -12.02
CA ILE A 566 4.95 -3.27 -10.83
C ILE A 566 5.91 -4.35 -10.33
N VAL A 567 6.47 -5.18 -11.22
CA VAL A 567 7.43 -6.24 -10.83
C VAL A 567 8.73 -5.64 -10.27
N LEU A 568 9.24 -4.55 -10.83
CA LEU A 568 10.42 -3.87 -10.30
C LEU A 568 10.15 -3.22 -8.94
N GLU A 569 8.96 -2.68 -8.71
CA GLU A 569 8.56 -2.19 -7.40
C GLU A 569 8.46 -3.34 -6.37
N MET A 570 7.85 -4.47 -6.76
CA MET A 570 7.84 -5.69 -5.94
C MET A 570 9.26 -6.15 -5.62
N ASP A 571 10.16 -6.20 -6.61
CA ASP A 571 11.58 -6.54 -6.41
C ASP A 571 12.26 -5.55 -5.46
N ARG A 572 12.04 -4.25 -5.60
CA ARG A 572 12.62 -3.25 -4.71
C ARG A 572 12.23 -3.51 -3.25
N VAL A 573 10.93 -3.74 -2.98
CA VAL A 573 10.44 -3.87 -1.59
C VAL A 573 10.57 -5.27 -1.01
N LEU A 574 10.78 -6.30 -1.83
CA LEU A 574 11.01 -7.69 -1.40
C LEU A 574 12.45 -7.91 -0.94
N ARG A 575 12.60 -8.57 0.21
CA ARG A 575 13.90 -8.99 0.75
C ARG A 575 14.56 -10.06 -0.13
N PRO A 576 15.90 -10.12 -0.18
CA PRO A 576 16.60 -11.30 -0.71
C PRO A 576 16.04 -12.58 -0.06
N GLU A 577 15.81 -13.62 -0.85
CA GLU A 577 15.20 -14.89 -0.41
C GLU A 577 13.75 -14.76 0.10
N GLY A 578 13.09 -13.64 -0.19
CA GLY A 578 11.65 -13.47 0.04
C GLY A 578 10.82 -14.16 -1.04
N SER A 579 9.61 -14.59 -0.65
CA SER A 579 8.68 -15.28 -1.54
C SER A 579 7.59 -14.37 -2.07
N VAL A 580 7.04 -14.73 -3.21
CA VAL A 580 5.89 -14.07 -3.83
C VAL A 580 4.87 -15.12 -4.24
N ILE A 581 3.61 -14.84 -3.94
CA ILE A 581 2.46 -15.58 -4.47
C ILE A 581 1.57 -14.60 -5.22
N ILE A 582 1.40 -14.84 -6.52
CA ILE A 582 0.52 -14.07 -7.40
C ILE A 582 -0.61 -14.99 -7.85
N ARG A 583 -1.85 -14.67 -7.48
CA ARG A 583 -3.04 -15.31 -8.07
C ARG A 583 -3.57 -14.37 -9.15
N ASP A 584 -3.61 -14.85 -10.39
CA ASP A 584 -4.18 -14.11 -11.51
C ASP A 584 -4.57 -15.10 -12.61
N ASP A 585 -5.11 -14.56 -13.69
CA ASP A 585 -5.42 -15.31 -14.88
C ASP A 585 -4.17 -15.97 -15.51
N VAL A 586 -4.27 -17.22 -15.97
CA VAL A 586 -3.13 -17.94 -16.56
C VAL A 586 -2.43 -17.19 -17.70
N ASP A 587 -3.17 -16.45 -18.53
CA ASP A 587 -2.59 -15.69 -19.65
C ASP A 587 -1.71 -14.54 -19.15
N VAL A 588 -2.08 -13.96 -18.00
CA VAL A 588 -1.31 -12.93 -17.31
C VAL A 588 -0.07 -13.54 -16.64
N LEU A 589 -0.23 -14.68 -15.96
CA LEU A 589 0.88 -15.33 -15.26
C LEU A 589 1.98 -15.83 -16.20
N VAL A 590 1.63 -16.27 -17.42
CA VAL A 590 2.63 -16.67 -18.43
C VAL A 590 3.48 -15.47 -18.87
N LYS A 591 2.87 -14.29 -19.04
CA LYS A 591 3.60 -13.04 -19.33
C LYS A 591 4.50 -12.64 -18.16
N LEU A 592 3.98 -12.72 -16.93
CA LEU A 592 4.74 -12.41 -15.73
C LEU A 592 5.94 -13.32 -15.52
N LYS A 593 5.81 -14.62 -15.82
CA LYS A 593 6.92 -15.56 -15.72
C LYS A 593 8.12 -15.12 -16.56
N ASN A 594 7.90 -14.60 -17.77
CA ASN A 594 8.98 -14.08 -18.61
C ASN A 594 9.66 -12.84 -18.02
N ILE A 595 8.90 -11.96 -17.36
CA ILE A 595 9.44 -10.77 -16.68
C ILE A 595 10.21 -11.18 -15.41
N MET A 596 9.72 -12.18 -14.67
CA MET A 596 10.35 -12.73 -13.46
C MET A 596 11.73 -13.32 -13.72
N ASP A 597 11.89 -14.06 -14.81
CA ASP A 597 13.20 -14.57 -15.23
C ASP A 597 14.18 -13.40 -15.45
N GLY A 598 13.68 -12.26 -15.95
CA GLY A 598 14.44 -11.03 -16.15
C GLY A 598 14.86 -10.32 -14.87
N VAL A 599 14.13 -10.49 -13.76
CA VAL A 599 14.52 -9.98 -12.43
C VAL A 599 15.29 -11.00 -11.58
N GLN A 600 15.57 -12.18 -12.12
CA GLN A 600 16.23 -13.31 -11.42
C GLN A 600 15.44 -13.81 -10.22
N TRP A 601 14.15 -14.08 -10.43
CA TRP A 601 13.34 -14.82 -9.48
C TRP A 601 13.16 -16.25 -9.98
N ASP A 602 13.27 -17.21 -9.07
CA ASP A 602 13.02 -18.62 -9.38
C ASP A 602 11.56 -18.94 -9.11
N GLY A 603 10.77 -19.16 -10.16
CA GLY A 603 9.33 -19.31 -10.03
C GLY A 603 8.67 -20.36 -10.92
N ARG A 604 7.52 -20.85 -10.47
CA ARG A 604 6.68 -21.83 -11.14
C ARG A 604 5.21 -21.45 -11.05
N ILE A 605 4.46 -21.76 -12.10
CA ILE A 605 3.01 -21.70 -12.08
C ILE A 605 2.51 -23.03 -11.49
N VAL A 606 1.61 -22.93 -10.51
CA VAL A 606 0.94 -24.05 -9.85
C VAL A 606 -0.56 -23.93 -10.05
N ASP A 607 -1.24 -25.06 -9.88
CA ASP A 607 -2.69 -25.13 -10.04
C ASP A 607 -3.45 -24.37 -8.96
N HIS A 608 -4.71 -24.06 -9.27
CA HIS A 608 -5.64 -23.50 -8.30
C HIS A 608 -5.98 -24.54 -7.23
N GLU A 609 -6.40 -24.08 -6.04
CA GLU A 609 -6.85 -24.96 -4.94
C GLU A 609 -8.03 -25.88 -5.33
N ASN A 610 -8.78 -25.53 -6.38
CA ASN A 610 -9.91 -26.31 -6.90
C ASN A 610 -9.52 -27.25 -8.06
N GLY A 611 -8.25 -27.25 -8.47
CA GLY A 611 -7.71 -28.16 -9.47
C GLY A 611 -7.20 -27.50 -10.77
N PRO A 612 -6.75 -28.34 -11.73
CA PRO A 612 -6.00 -27.90 -12.90
C PRO A 612 -6.85 -27.25 -14.01
N HIS A 613 -8.18 -27.35 -13.95
CA HIS A 613 -9.06 -26.78 -14.98
C HIS A 613 -9.46 -25.32 -14.73
N GLU A 614 -9.14 -24.79 -13.55
CA GLU A 614 -9.36 -23.37 -13.24
C GLU A 614 -8.42 -22.49 -14.07
N ARG A 615 -8.98 -21.45 -14.69
CA ARG A 615 -8.21 -20.48 -15.49
C ARG A 615 -7.40 -19.53 -14.61
N ASN A 616 -7.91 -19.21 -13.42
CA ASN A 616 -7.12 -18.55 -12.39
C ASN A 616 -6.09 -19.54 -11.85
N LYS A 617 -4.83 -19.14 -11.88
CA LYS A 617 -3.69 -19.95 -11.45
C LYS A 617 -2.91 -19.21 -10.37
N ILE A 618 -1.89 -19.86 -9.84
CA ILE A 618 -1.01 -19.27 -8.85
C ILE A 618 0.41 -19.32 -9.39
N LEU A 619 1.11 -18.19 -9.38
CA LEU A 619 2.53 -18.09 -9.67
C LEU A 619 3.25 -17.92 -8.34
N PHE A 620 4.05 -18.92 -7.98
CA PHE A 620 4.93 -18.89 -6.82
C PHE A 620 6.36 -18.61 -7.29
N ALA A 621 7.03 -17.66 -6.67
CA ALA A 621 8.41 -17.32 -6.98
C ALA A 621 9.20 -16.95 -5.71
N VAL A 622 10.51 -17.21 -5.75
CA VAL A 622 11.45 -16.80 -4.69
C VAL A 622 12.50 -15.89 -5.31
N LYS A 623 12.72 -14.74 -4.68
CA LYS A 623 13.78 -13.81 -5.11
C LYS A 623 15.15 -14.38 -4.75
N GLN A 624 16.05 -14.49 -5.72
CA GLN A 624 17.40 -14.96 -5.47
C GLN A 624 18.17 -14.03 -4.52
N TYR A 625 19.06 -14.62 -3.72
CA TYR A 625 19.97 -13.85 -2.88
C TYR A 625 21.05 -13.18 -3.73
N TRP A 626 21.17 -11.86 -3.62
CA TRP A 626 22.27 -11.10 -4.21
C TRP A 626 22.49 -9.78 -3.47
N VAL A 627 23.73 -9.29 -3.46
CA VAL A 627 24.16 -8.05 -2.77
C VAL A 627 25.11 -7.24 -3.64
N ALA A 628 25.21 -5.94 -3.37
CA ALA A 628 26.22 -5.07 -3.98
C ALA A 628 27.64 -5.59 -3.71
N PRO A 629 28.59 -5.39 -4.65
CA PRO A 629 29.99 -5.66 -4.41
C PRO A 629 30.56 -4.72 -3.33
N PRO A 630 31.69 -5.06 -2.70
CA PRO A 630 32.34 -4.20 -1.72
C PRO A 630 32.73 -2.85 -2.36
N SER A 631 32.45 -1.74 -1.68
CA SER A 631 32.82 -0.41 -2.17
C SER A 631 34.35 -0.25 -2.25
N PRO A 632 34.91 0.30 -3.34
CA PRO A 632 36.35 0.49 -3.51
C PRO A 632 37.00 1.30 -2.37
N THR A 633 36.26 2.22 -1.76
CA THR A 633 36.73 3.10 -0.68
C THR A 633 37.03 2.37 0.63
N LYS A 634 36.51 1.14 0.84
CA LYS A 634 36.73 0.37 2.07
C LYS A 634 37.98 -0.52 2.05
N LEU A 635 38.65 -0.68 0.90
CA LEU A 635 39.94 -1.39 0.85
C LEU A 635 41.08 -0.63 1.56
N ASN A 636 40.96 0.70 1.75
CA ASN A 636 42.00 1.52 2.37
C ASN A 636 41.80 1.79 3.87
N GLN A 637 40.82 1.14 4.53
CA GLN A 637 40.57 1.26 5.98
C GLN A 637 40.66 -0.07 6.74
N GLN A 638 41.21 -1.11 6.10
CA GLN A 638 41.51 -2.41 6.73
C GLN A 638 43.02 -2.73 6.73
N VAL A 639 43.85 -1.73 7.06
CA VAL A 639 45.24 -1.93 7.52
C VAL A 639 45.40 -1.26 8.88
#